data_AF-A0A645EQN7-F1
#
_entry.id   AF-A0A645EQN7-F1
#
_cell.length_a   1.000
_cell.length_b   1.000
_cell.length_c   1.000
_cell.angle_alpha   90.00
_cell.angle_beta   90.00
_cell.angle_gamma   90.00
#
_symmetry.space_group_name_H-M   'P 1'
#
loop_
_entity.id
_entity.type
_entity.pdbx_description
1 polymer ?
#
loop_
_entity_poly.entity_id
_entity_poly.type
_entity_poly.pdbx_seq_one_letter_code
_entity_poly.pdbx_strand_id
1 'polypeptide(L)'
;MSYKENYKSQFISSKDTLEYVKNNLKHMRNIVEFKAFKDEEHDYYDIINDNKCYYNLILSDDDCGEFWLDSNCGYSGTGPGTTCEILELVGLRGNYGIFSNKKVHEYDLEPNYDLNILVVELDYSDEYKIDFLSEIKFTNAYDRYKLVESLKVLGDVYNLHREYDRFNKYFVNSDIEQGYGEYGVNQILFLDKPLQSKNSKDIRSIIENIVNKHCESINTLNINCVLKDS
;
A
#
# COMPACT_ATOMS: atom_id res chain seq x y z
N MET A 1 16.11 25.04 14.00
CA MET A 1 15.27 24.08 14.73
C MET A 1 14.09 23.78 13.82
N SER A 2 14.09 22.64 13.14
CA SER A 2 12.87 22.17 12.48
C SER A 2 11.87 21.84 13.58
N TYR A 3 10.66 22.38 13.50
CA TYR A 3 9.61 22.02 14.44
C TYR A 3 9.21 20.57 14.14
N LYS A 4 9.19 19.71 15.15
CA LYS A 4 8.69 18.34 15.01
C LYS A 4 7.20 18.42 14.71
N GLU A 5 6.81 18.22 13.45
CA GLU A 5 5.39 18.13 13.09
C GLU A 5 4.85 16.79 13.61
N ASN A 6 3.76 16.87 14.37
CA ASN A 6 3.13 15.72 14.99
C ASN A 6 1.68 15.63 14.51
N TYR A 7 1.38 14.55 13.81
CA TYR A 7 0.06 14.24 13.28
C TYR A 7 -0.56 13.15 14.12
N LYS A 8 -1.71 13.42 14.73
CA LYS A 8 -2.41 12.47 15.58
C LYS A 8 -3.74 12.07 14.96
N SER A 9 -4.02 10.77 14.86
CA SER A 9 -5.36 10.31 14.53
C SER A 9 -6.32 10.63 15.68
N GLN A 10 -7.62 10.60 15.39
CA GLN A 10 -8.61 10.48 16.46
C GLN A 10 -8.57 9.06 17.04
N PHE A 11 -9.16 8.86 18.21
CA PHE A 11 -9.35 7.52 18.80
C PHE A 11 -10.60 6.88 18.18
N ILE A 12 -10.41 6.11 17.12
CA ILE A 12 -11.46 5.68 16.18
C ILE A 12 -11.29 4.21 15.79
N SER A 13 -12.21 3.69 14.96
CA SER A 13 -12.09 2.30 14.49
C SER A 13 -10.84 2.11 13.63
N SER A 14 -10.31 0.89 13.55
CA SER A 14 -9.09 0.61 12.78
C SER A 14 -9.24 1.01 11.30
N LYS A 15 -10.44 0.82 10.74
CA LYS A 15 -10.76 1.22 9.37
C LYS A 15 -10.65 2.74 9.19
N ASP A 16 -11.16 3.50 10.15
CA ASP A 16 -11.10 4.96 10.09
C ASP A 16 -9.66 5.46 10.30
N THR A 17 -8.83 4.74 11.08
CA THR A 17 -7.40 5.02 11.22
C THR A 17 -6.65 4.80 9.90
N LEU A 18 -6.92 3.71 9.18
CA LEU A 18 -6.36 3.50 7.84
C LEU A 18 -6.78 4.62 6.89
N GLU A 19 -8.05 5.04 6.93
CA GLU A 19 -8.54 6.15 6.12
C GLU A 19 -7.88 7.49 6.50
N TYR A 20 -7.63 7.71 7.78
CA TYR A 20 -6.84 8.85 8.25
C TYR A 20 -5.43 8.83 7.64
N VAL A 21 -4.76 7.68 7.64
CA VAL A 21 -3.42 7.54 7.02
C VAL A 21 -3.49 7.88 5.53
N LYS A 22 -4.42 7.29 4.77
CA LYS A 22 -4.61 7.57 3.33
C LYS A 22 -4.74 9.07 3.03
N ASN A 23 -5.53 9.78 3.84
CA ASN A 23 -5.78 11.20 3.67
C ASN A 23 -4.57 12.07 4.04
N ASN A 24 -3.64 11.55 4.85
CA ASN A 24 -2.44 12.25 5.30
C ASN A 24 -1.15 11.81 4.59
N LEU A 25 -1.20 10.82 3.69
CA LEU A 25 -0.02 10.32 2.96
C LEU A 25 0.79 11.43 2.27
N LYS A 26 0.14 12.49 1.76
CA LYS A 26 0.83 13.63 1.13
C LYS A 26 1.76 14.41 2.08
N HIS A 27 1.59 14.21 3.39
CA HIS A 27 2.43 14.80 4.44
C HIS A 27 3.48 13.81 4.97
N MET A 28 3.37 12.53 4.62
CA MET A 28 4.30 11.49 5.05
C MET A 28 5.46 11.39 4.06
N ARG A 29 6.68 11.64 4.55
CA ARG A 29 7.90 11.31 3.81
C ARG A 29 8.25 9.83 3.99
N ASN A 30 9.49 9.44 3.71
CA ASN A 30 9.92 8.05 3.89
C ASN A 30 9.85 7.68 5.37
N ILE A 31 9.03 6.69 5.71
CA ILE A 31 8.93 6.20 7.09
C ILE A 31 10.17 5.34 7.37
N VAL A 32 11.06 5.84 8.24
CA VAL A 32 12.36 5.22 8.57
C VAL A 32 12.37 4.53 9.92
N GLU A 33 11.37 4.77 10.76
CA GLU A 33 11.19 4.13 12.07
C GLU A 33 9.70 3.91 12.35
N PHE A 34 9.35 2.79 12.99
CA PHE A 34 8.04 2.66 13.61
C PHE A 34 8.08 1.96 14.97
N LYS A 35 7.06 2.25 15.78
CA LYS A 35 6.78 1.55 17.04
C LYS A 35 5.35 1.06 17.03
N ALA A 36 5.15 -0.20 17.39
CA ALA A 36 3.83 -0.76 17.60
C ALA A 36 3.73 -1.31 19.03
N PHE A 37 2.60 -1.06 19.68
CA PHE A 37 2.31 -1.47 21.05
C PHE A 37 0.99 -2.23 21.09
N LYS A 38 0.93 -3.32 21.85
CA LYS A 38 -0.25 -4.16 22.01
C LYS A 38 -0.56 -4.36 23.48
N ASP A 39 -1.62 -3.71 23.96
CA ASP A 39 -2.04 -3.75 25.36
C ASP A 39 -0.93 -3.34 26.36
N GLU A 40 -0.06 -2.42 25.98
CA GLU A 40 1.06 -1.94 26.80
C GLU A 40 0.98 -0.44 27.03
N GLU A 41 1.27 0.01 28.25
CA GLU A 41 1.41 1.44 28.54
C GLU A 41 2.70 1.99 27.94
N HIS A 42 2.65 3.22 27.44
CA HIS A 42 3.79 3.91 26.83
C HIS A 42 3.60 5.43 26.82
N ASP A 43 4.62 6.18 26.40
CA ASP A 43 4.61 7.64 26.47
C ASP A 43 3.77 8.32 25.36
N TYR A 44 3.28 7.55 24.39
CA TYR A 44 2.43 8.05 23.31
C TYR A 44 0.94 8.02 23.69
N TYR A 45 0.47 9.02 24.42
CA TYR A 45 -0.94 9.14 24.80
C TYR A 45 -1.38 10.59 24.89
N ASP A 46 -2.70 10.78 24.85
CA ASP A 46 -3.35 12.00 25.28
C ASP A 46 -4.25 11.71 26.49
N ILE A 47 -4.51 12.74 27.30
CA ILE A 47 -5.45 12.64 28.43
C ILE A 47 -6.81 13.16 27.97
N ILE A 48 -7.81 12.30 27.95
CA ILE A 48 -9.20 12.62 27.59
C ILE A 48 -10.11 12.20 28.74
N ASN A 49 -10.86 13.16 29.30
CA ASN A 49 -11.74 12.93 30.45
C ASN A 49 -11.03 12.19 31.60
N ASP A 50 -9.85 12.66 31.98
CA ASP A 50 -8.97 12.10 33.02
C ASP A 50 -8.44 10.68 32.78
N ASN A 51 -8.66 10.12 31.58
CA ASN A 51 -8.15 8.82 31.17
C ASN A 51 -7.03 8.97 30.14
N LYS A 52 -6.02 8.09 30.23
CA LYS A 52 -4.98 8.00 29.20
C LYS A 52 -5.53 7.23 28.00
N CYS A 53 -5.49 7.85 26.83
CA CYS A 53 -5.83 7.25 25.55
C CYS A 53 -4.53 7.08 24.75
N TYR A 54 -4.13 5.83 24.52
CA TYR A 54 -2.84 5.47 23.95
C TYR A 54 -2.88 5.33 22.43
N TYR A 55 -1.85 5.84 21.75
CA TYR A 55 -1.60 5.63 20.33
C TYR A 55 -0.71 4.42 20.10
N ASN A 56 -1.26 3.39 19.46
CA ASN A 56 -0.64 2.08 19.43
C ASN A 56 0.30 1.84 18.24
N LEU A 57 0.30 2.72 17.23
CA LEU A 57 1.26 2.71 16.12
C LEU A 57 1.82 4.11 15.93
N ILE A 58 3.15 4.22 15.98
CA ILE A 58 3.89 5.46 15.77
C ILE A 58 4.76 5.27 14.54
N LEU A 59 4.58 6.12 13.54
CA LEU A 59 5.43 6.17 12.35
C LEU A 59 6.29 7.43 12.43
N SER A 60 7.58 7.31 12.12
CA SER A 60 8.50 8.45 12.05
C SER A 60 9.13 8.53 10.68
N ASP A 61 9.11 9.72 10.08
CA ASP A 61 9.67 9.94 8.76
C ASP A 61 11.11 10.47 8.79
N ASP A 62 11.72 10.56 7.61
CA ASP A 62 13.11 10.99 7.39
C ASP A 62 13.37 12.50 7.63
N ASP A 63 12.35 13.28 8.02
CA ASP A 63 12.44 14.72 8.31
C ASP A 63 11.89 15.08 9.70
N CYS A 64 11.95 14.12 10.63
CA CYS A 64 11.49 14.24 12.01
C CYS A 64 9.96 14.38 12.18
N GLY A 65 9.16 14.13 11.15
CA GLY A 65 7.71 14.03 11.26
C GLY A 65 7.31 12.78 12.04
N GLU A 66 6.31 12.90 12.91
CA GLU A 66 5.73 11.77 13.64
C GLU A 66 4.22 11.66 13.41
N PHE A 67 3.76 10.44 13.20
CA PHE A 67 2.35 10.10 13.01
C PHE A 67 1.92 9.13 14.11
N TRP A 68 1.06 9.60 15.01
CA TRP A 68 0.57 8.84 16.15
C TRP A 68 -0.83 8.32 15.81
N LEU A 69 -0.95 7.00 15.70
CA LEU A 69 -2.11 6.34 15.14
C LEU A 69 -2.76 5.45 16.19
N ASP A 70 -4.06 5.65 16.39
CA ASP A 70 -4.90 4.70 17.10
C ASP A 70 -5.25 3.52 16.18
N SER A 71 -4.26 2.69 15.89
CA SER A 71 -4.52 1.39 15.27
C SER A 71 -4.87 0.42 16.41
N ASN A 72 -6.09 -0.12 16.50
CA ASN A 72 -6.59 -0.94 17.63
C ASN A 72 -5.72 -2.18 17.99
N CYS A 73 -4.52 -2.04 18.52
CA CYS A 73 -3.70 -3.15 18.98
C CYS A 73 -4.10 -3.51 20.41
N GLY A 74 -5.28 -4.13 20.55
CA GLY A 74 -5.77 -4.70 21.81
C GLY A 74 -6.84 -5.79 21.67
N TYR A 75 -7.26 -6.12 20.45
CA TYR A 75 -8.07 -7.32 20.17
C TYR A 75 -7.33 -8.24 19.19
N SER A 76 -7.32 -9.54 19.48
CA SER A 76 -7.01 -10.57 18.49
C SER A 76 -7.98 -10.42 17.30
N GLY A 77 -7.46 -10.16 16.10
CA GLY A 77 -8.25 -9.97 14.89
C GLY A 77 -7.81 -8.76 14.05
N THR A 78 -8.63 -7.71 14.02
CA THR A 78 -8.57 -6.60 13.03
C THR A 78 -7.46 -5.57 13.27
N GLY A 79 -7.02 -5.37 14.52
CA GLY A 79 -5.99 -4.39 14.88
C GLY A 79 -4.61 -4.66 14.27
N PRO A 80 -4.01 -5.84 14.55
CA PRO A 80 -2.77 -6.25 13.93
C PRO A 80 -2.82 -6.26 12.40
N GLY A 81 -3.94 -6.71 11.81
CA GLY A 81 -4.13 -6.68 10.35
C GLY A 81 -4.11 -5.27 9.78
N THR A 82 -4.82 -4.32 10.41
CA THR A 82 -4.79 -2.91 10.00
C THR A 82 -3.39 -2.30 10.15
N THR A 83 -2.67 -2.66 11.20
CA THR A 83 -1.28 -2.21 11.40
C THR A 83 -0.40 -2.67 10.24
N CYS A 84 -0.47 -3.95 9.87
CA CYS A 84 0.25 -4.47 8.70
C CYS A 84 -0.17 -3.76 7.40
N GLU A 85 -1.47 -3.52 7.20
CA GLU A 85 -1.97 -2.80 6.03
C GLU A 85 -1.45 -1.35 5.95
N ILE A 86 -1.39 -0.64 7.09
CA ILE A 86 -0.79 0.70 7.17
C ILE A 86 0.70 0.64 6.84
N LEU A 87 1.43 -0.34 7.40
CA LEU A 87 2.85 -0.53 7.13
C LEU A 87 3.10 -0.78 5.63
N GLU A 88 2.33 -1.66 4.99
CA GLU A 88 2.39 -1.91 3.55
C GLU A 88 2.07 -0.67 2.70
N LEU A 89 1.08 0.12 3.13
CA LEU A 89 0.71 1.39 2.50
C LEU A 89 1.87 2.38 2.50
N VAL A 90 2.62 2.46 3.60
CA VAL A 90 3.81 3.31 3.73
C VAL A 90 5.12 2.63 3.27
N GLY A 91 5.02 1.50 2.57
CA GLY A 91 6.15 0.82 1.93
C GLY A 91 6.97 -0.11 2.82
N LEU A 92 6.53 -0.37 4.05
CA LEU A 92 7.18 -1.26 5.01
C LEU A 92 6.60 -2.67 4.91
N ARG A 93 7.36 -3.59 4.30
CA ARG A 93 6.86 -4.91 3.85
C ARG A 93 7.43 -6.10 4.60
N GLY A 94 8.21 -5.85 5.66
CA GLY A 94 8.84 -6.90 6.45
C GLY A 94 7.84 -7.68 7.30
N ASN A 95 8.26 -8.89 7.71
CA ASN A 95 7.57 -9.59 8.80
C ASN A 95 8.11 -9.11 10.15
N TYR A 96 7.47 -8.07 10.70
CA TYR A 96 7.88 -7.44 11.96
C TYR A 96 7.31 -8.11 13.21
N GLY A 97 6.62 -9.26 13.07
CA GLY A 97 6.03 -9.96 14.20
C GLY A 97 4.88 -9.23 14.90
N ILE A 98 4.15 -8.36 14.18
CA ILE A 98 3.02 -7.54 14.70
C ILE A 98 1.96 -8.38 15.43
N PHE A 99 1.69 -9.60 14.97
CA PHE A 99 0.71 -10.48 15.60
C PHE A 99 1.21 -11.13 16.89
N SER A 100 2.52 -11.33 17.01
CA SER A 100 3.15 -12.16 18.03
C SER A 100 3.74 -11.32 19.17
N ASN A 101 4.25 -10.14 18.87
CA ASN A 101 4.99 -9.32 19.82
C ASN A 101 4.08 -8.28 20.49
N LYS A 102 4.28 -8.07 21.79
CA LYS A 102 3.59 -7.01 22.55
C LYS A 102 4.09 -5.61 22.21
N LYS A 103 5.38 -5.53 21.85
CA LYS A 103 6.04 -4.30 21.44
C LYS A 103 6.95 -4.63 20.27
N VAL A 104 6.87 -3.81 19.23
CA VAL A 104 7.75 -3.86 18.07
C VAL A 104 8.34 -2.47 17.92
N HIS A 105 9.65 -2.40 17.68
CA HIS A 105 10.35 -1.16 17.40
C HIS A 105 11.41 -1.45 16.35
N GLU A 106 11.21 -0.87 15.17
CA GLU A 106 12.10 -1.02 14.03
C GLU A 106 12.58 0.36 13.59
N TYR A 107 13.84 0.45 13.16
CA TYR A 107 14.53 1.66 12.74
C TYR A 107 15.46 1.34 11.57
N ASP A 108 16.05 2.36 10.95
CA ASP A 108 16.86 2.25 9.72
C ASP A 108 16.08 1.53 8.59
N LEU A 109 14.77 1.81 8.50
CA LEU A 109 13.89 1.20 7.52
C LEU A 109 14.07 1.84 6.14
N GLU A 110 14.00 1.00 5.11
CA GLU A 110 14.02 1.41 3.71
C GLU A 110 12.67 1.08 3.06
N PRO A 111 11.75 2.06 2.93
CA PRO A 111 10.47 1.82 2.30
C PRO A 111 10.59 1.38 0.83
N ASN A 112 9.78 0.40 0.44
CA ASN A 112 9.62 -0.04 -0.93
C ASN A 112 8.25 0.39 -1.48
N TYR A 113 8.29 1.34 -2.42
CA TYR A 113 7.10 1.86 -3.10
C TYR A 113 6.90 1.29 -4.50
N ASP A 114 7.61 0.24 -4.89
CA ASP A 114 7.44 -0.38 -6.18
C ASP A 114 6.00 -0.89 -6.38
N LEU A 115 5.57 -0.88 -7.64
CA LEU A 115 4.26 -1.34 -8.07
C LEU A 115 4.39 -2.02 -9.44
N ASN A 116 4.13 -3.32 -9.46
CA ASN A 116 4.06 -4.13 -10.66
C ASN A 116 2.59 -4.43 -10.92
N ILE A 117 2.05 -3.98 -12.06
CA ILE A 117 0.65 -4.17 -12.43
C ILE A 117 0.57 -4.99 -13.70
N LEU A 118 0.00 -6.19 -13.57
CA LEU A 118 -0.38 -7.02 -14.71
C LEU A 118 -1.78 -6.60 -15.17
N VAL A 119 -1.90 -6.16 -16.42
CA VAL A 119 -3.18 -5.77 -17.01
C VAL A 119 -3.80 -6.96 -17.72
N VAL A 120 -5.04 -7.27 -17.36
CA VAL A 120 -5.76 -8.47 -17.78
C VAL A 120 -7.15 -8.12 -18.26
N GLU A 121 -7.55 -8.72 -19.38
CA GLU A 121 -8.92 -8.71 -19.89
C GLU A 121 -9.59 -10.06 -19.60
N LEU A 122 -10.86 -10.03 -19.19
CA LEU A 122 -11.72 -11.22 -19.16
C LEU A 122 -12.35 -11.38 -20.55
N ASP A 123 -12.08 -12.49 -21.23
CA ASP A 123 -12.81 -12.87 -22.45
C ASP A 123 -14.16 -13.52 -22.08
N TYR A 124 -15.10 -13.49 -23.01
CA TYR A 124 -16.46 -14.05 -22.89
C TYR A 124 -16.49 -15.55 -22.54
N SER A 125 -15.37 -16.26 -22.65
CA SER A 125 -15.18 -17.68 -22.34
C SER A 125 -14.63 -17.97 -20.93
N ASP A 126 -14.55 -16.96 -20.05
CA ASP A 126 -13.81 -17.01 -18.77
C ASP A 126 -12.30 -17.26 -18.96
N GLU A 127 -11.80 -17.10 -20.19
CA GLU A 127 -10.39 -17.08 -20.50
C GLU A 127 -9.84 -15.67 -20.27
N TYR A 128 -8.62 -15.59 -19.73
CA TYR A 128 -7.99 -14.32 -19.41
C TYR A 128 -7.00 -14.00 -20.51
N LYS A 129 -7.13 -12.83 -21.12
CA LYS A 129 -6.13 -12.29 -22.03
C LYS A 129 -5.19 -11.38 -21.24
N ILE A 130 -3.90 -11.70 -21.29
CA ILE A 130 -2.85 -10.89 -20.70
C ILE A 130 -2.41 -9.84 -21.71
N ASP A 131 -2.45 -8.56 -21.32
CA ASP A 131 -2.04 -7.47 -22.23
C ASP A 131 -0.58 -7.06 -22.01
N PHE A 132 -0.22 -6.68 -20.79
CA PHE A 132 1.13 -6.25 -20.45
C PHE A 132 1.36 -6.21 -18.94
N LEU A 133 2.64 -6.17 -18.57
CA LEU A 133 3.10 -5.89 -17.22
C LEU A 133 3.69 -4.47 -17.21
N SER A 134 3.26 -3.66 -16.27
CA SER A 134 3.84 -2.35 -15.98
C SER A 134 4.58 -2.41 -14.66
N GLU A 135 5.87 -2.09 -14.66
CA GLU A 135 6.71 -2.01 -13.46
C GLU A 135 7.02 -0.55 -13.19
N ILE A 136 6.59 -0.05 -12.03
CA ILE A 136 6.60 1.37 -11.69
C ILE A 136 7.32 1.57 -10.36
N LYS A 137 8.28 2.49 -10.35
CA LYS A 137 9.07 2.84 -9.16
C LYS A 137 8.74 4.24 -8.71
N PHE A 138 8.26 4.36 -7.48
CA PHE A 138 7.90 5.63 -6.85
C PHE A 138 8.94 6.04 -5.83
N THR A 139 9.03 7.35 -5.57
CA THR A 139 9.85 7.87 -4.45
C THR A 139 9.06 8.06 -3.16
N ASN A 140 7.73 7.98 -3.19
CA ASN A 140 6.90 8.13 -1.99
C ASN A 140 5.62 7.27 -2.05
N ALA A 141 5.02 7.06 -0.88
CA ALA A 141 3.77 6.31 -0.72
C ALA A 141 2.55 7.02 -1.34
N TYR A 142 2.52 8.35 -1.34
CA TYR A 142 1.38 9.14 -1.79
C TYR A 142 1.09 8.95 -3.28
N ASP A 143 2.10 9.11 -4.13
CA ASP A 143 1.97 8.94 -5.58
C ASP A 143 1.61 7.51 -5.94
N ARG A 144 2.22 6.53 -5.26
CA ARG A 144 1.88 5.11 -5.41
C ARG A 144 0.40 4.86 -5.10
N TYR A 145 -0.06 5.32 -3.94
CA TYR A 145 -1.46 5.19 -3.53
C TYR A 145 -2.40 5.88 -4.52
N LYS A 146 -2.09 7.12 -4.94
CA LYS A 146 -2.89 7.85 -5.92
C LYS A 146 -2.99 7.16 -7.26
N LEU A 147 -1.90 6.53 -7.73
CA LEU A 147 -1.96 5.76 -8.96
C LEU A 147 -2.91 4.58 -8.82
N VAL A 148 -2.75 3.76 -7.78
CA VAL A 148 -3.59 2.58 -7.55
C VAL A 148 -5.08 2.97 -7.49
N GLU A 149 -5.42 4.01 -6.73
CA GLU A 149 -6.80 4.50 -6.66
C GLU A 149 -7.31 5.03 -8.01
N SER A 150 -6.44 5.67 -8.80
CA SER A 150 -6.82 6.15 -10.13
C SER A 150 -7.01 5.01 -11.12
N LEU A 151 -6.25 3.91 -11.01
CA LEU A 151 -6.38 2.73 -11.87
C LEU A 151 -7.70 1.99 -11.65
N LYS A 152 -8.30 2.09 -10.45
CA LYS A 152 -9.62 1.53 -10.15
C LYS A 152 -10.75 2.08 -11.04
N VAL A 153 -10.52 3.19 -11.76
CA VAL A 153 -11.46 3.69 -12.78
C VAL A 153 -11.50 2.81 -14.04
N LEU A 154 -10.49 1.97 -14.25
CA LEU A 154 -10.37 1.08 -15.40
C LEU A 154 -10.92 -0.33 -15.10
N GLY A 155 -11.22 -0.62 -13.84
CA GLY A 155 -11.73 -1.91 -13.39
C GLY A 155 -11.17 -2.28 -12.01
N ASP A 156 -11.17 -3.58 -11.71
CA ASP A 156 -10.82 -4.06 -10.38
C ASP A 156 -9.31 -4.32 -10.22
N VAL A 157 -8.73 -3.82 -9.13
CA VAL A 157 -7.32 -4.01 -8.79
C VAL A 157 -7.21 -4.94 -7.58
N TYR A 158 -6.43 -6.01 -7.72
CA TYR A 158 -6.18 -6.98 -6.66
C TYR A 158 -4.68 -7.23 -6.48
N ASN A 159 -4.25 -7.56 -5.26
CA ASN A 159 -2.92 -8.11 -5.07
C ASN A 159 -2.79 -9.48 -5.76
N LEU A 160 -1.59 -9.78 -6.22
CA LEU A 160 -1.24 -11.14 -6.64
C LEU A 160 -1.23 -12.06 -5.41
N HIS A 161 -2.14 -13.02 -5.37
CA HIS A 161 -2.12 -14.09 -4.38
C HIS A 161 -1.35 -15.30 -4.89
N ARG A 162 -0.68 -16.01 -3.96
CA ARG A 162 0.08 -17.23 -4.28
C ARG A 162 -0.74 -18.27 -5.02
N GLU A 163 -2.02 -18.38 -4.72
CA GLU A 163 -2.94 -19.35 -5.33
C GLU A 163 -3.27 -19.03 -6.80
N TYR A 164 -2.90 -17.84 -7.30
CA TYR A 164 -3.07 -17.45 -8.69
C TYR A 164 -1.88 -17.88 -9.56
N ASP A 165 -1.56 -19.18 -9.52
CA ASP A 165 -0.43 -19.80 -10.25
C ASP A 165 -0.36 -19.39 -11.73
N ARG A 166 -1.51 -19.18 -12.36
CA ARG A 166 -1.61 -18.75 -13.76
C ARG A 166 -0.99 -17.38 -14.05
N PHE A 167 -0.99 -16.47 -13.07
CA PHE A 167 -0.46 -15.10 -13.21
C PHE A 167 0.95 -14.97 -12.63
N ASN A 168 1.32 -15.82 -11.67
CA ASN A 168 2.62 -15.80 -11.00
C ASN A 168 3.80 -15.79 -11.99
N LYS A 169 3.70 -16.51 -13.11
CA LYS A 169 4.76 -16.60 -14.13
C LYS A 169 5.13 -15.27 -14.79
N TYR A 170 4.28 -14.24 -14.70
CA TYR A 170 4.54 -12.94 -15.29
C TYR A 170 5.35 -12.02 -14.37
N PHE A 171 5.38 -12.32 -13.07
CA PHE A 171 6.12 -11.54 -12.08
C PHE A 171 7.46 -12.23 -11.81
N VAL A 172 8.49 -11.82 -12.55
CA VAL A 172 9.83 -12.43 -12.46
C VAL A 172 10.54 -11.90 -11.21
N ASN A 173 11.08 -12.80 -10.38
CA ASN A 173 11.93 -12.50 -9.21
C ASN A 173 11.28 -11.73 -8.05
N SER A 174 9.96 -11.63 -7.98
CA SER A 174 9.29 -11.03 -6.83
C SER A 174 8.76 -12.14 -5.92
N ASP A 175 9.21 -12.17 -4.67
CA ASP A 175 8.55 -12.97 -3.64
C ASP A 175 7.07 -12.59 -3.60
N ILE A 176 6.19 -13.59 -3.70
CA ILE A 176 4.75 -13.33 -3.57
C ILE A 176 4.49 -13.03 -2.10
N GLU A 177 4.30 -11.74 -1.83
CA GLU A 177 3.99 -11.19 -0.52
C GLU A 177 2.72 -11.84 0.05
N GLN A 178 2.73 -12.16 1.34
CA GLN A 178 1.49 -12.37 2.08
C GLN A 178 0.99 -10.98 2.48
N GLY A 179 0.35 -10.28 1.54
CA GLY A 179 -0.18 -8.93 1.77
C GLY A 179 -1.37 -8.94 2.75
N TYR A 180 -1.39 -7.98 3.68
CA TYR A 180 -2.45 -7.79 4.66
C TYR A 180 -3.49 -6.73 4.23
N GLY A 181 -3.25 -6.01 3.14
CA GLY A 181 -4.21 -5.08 2.53
C GLY A 181 -4.17 -5.07 1.01
N GLU A 182 -4.61 -3.98 0.37
CA GLU A 182 -4.62 -3.81 -1.11
C GLU A 182 -3.31 -3.19 -1.65
N TYR A 183 -2.23 -3.19 -0.85
CA TYR A 183 -1.02 -2.40 -1.11
C TYR A 183 0.22 -3.24 -1.40
N GLY A 184 0.05 -4.49 -1.86
CA GLY A 184 1.17 -5.34 -2.26
C GLY A 184 1.91 -4.81 -3.49
N VAL A 185 3.18 -5.17 -3.65
CA VAL A 185 3.99 -4.73 -4.81
C VAL A 185 3.42 -5.26 -6.12
N ASN A 186 3.05 -6.54 -6.16
CA ASN A 186 2.50 -7.18 -7.35
C ASN A 186 0.97 -7.14 -7.32
N GLN A 187 0.38 -6.54 -8.34
CA GLN A 187 -1.06 -6.37 -8.48
C GLN A 187 -1.53 -6.75 -9.88
N ILE A 188 -2.81 -7.07 -9.98
CA ILE A 188 -3.50 -7.39 -11.22
C ILE A 188 -4.64 -6.39 -11.39
N LEU A 189 -4.69 -5.74 -12.54
CA LEU A 189 -5.81 -4.90 -12.97
C LEU A 189 -6.66 -5.69 -13.95
N PHE A 190 -7.87 -6.07 -13.54
CA PHE A 190 -8.87 -6.64 -14.43
C PHE A 190 -9.68 -5.51 -15.06
N LEU A 191 -9.54 -5.36 -16.38
CA LEU A 191 -10.22 -4.29 -17.12
C LEU A 191 -11.74 -4.52 -17.15
N ASP A 192 -12.49 -3.43 -16.96
CA ASP A 192 -13.94 -3.43 -17.15
C ASP A 192 -14.32 -3.76 -18.59
N LYS A 193 -15.50 -4.36 -18.77
CA LYS A 193 -16.03 -4.79 -20.09
C LYS A 193 -15.90 -3.76 -21.22
N PRO A 194 -16.17 -2.45 -21.02
CA PRO A 194 -16.03 -1.45 -22.08
C PRO A 194 -14.58 -1.28 -22.58
N LEU A 195 -13.58 -1.62 -21.75
CA LEU A 195 -12.16 -1.47 -22.04
C LEU A 195 -11.55 -2.74 -22.65
N GLN A 196 -12.14 -3.92 -22.42
CA GLN A 196 -11.67 -5.20 -22.94
C GLN A 196 -11.65 -5.31 -24.48
N SER A 197 -12.42 -4.47 -25.17
CA SER A 197 -12.43 -4.43 -26.65
C SER A 197 -11.39 -3.48 -27.25
N LYS A 198 -10.64 -2.76 -26.43
CA LYS A 198 -9.62 -1.81 -26.88
C LYS A 198 -8.32 -2.53 -27.22
N ASN A 199 -7.51 -1.91 -28.07
CA ASN A 199 -6.16 -2.42 -28.32
C ASN A 199 -5.29 -2.17 -27.08
N SER A 200 -4.43 -3.11 -26.71
CA SER A 200 -3.45 -2.97 -25.62
C SER A 200 -2.64 -1.66 -25.70
N LYS A 201 -2.36 -1.14 -26.91
CA LYS A 201 -1.70 0.18 -27.09
C LYS A 201 -2.51 1.35 -26.54
N ASP A 202 -3.83 1.32 -26.71
CA ASP A 202 -4.71 2.38 -26.21
C ASP A 202 -4.78 2.31 -24.68
N ILE A 203 -4.89 1.10 -24.11
CA ILE A 203 -4.89 0.88 -22.66
C ILE A 203 -3.57 1.37 -22.04
N ARG A 204 -2.43 1.08 -22.66
CA ARG A 204 -1.12 1.61 -22.23
C ARG A 204 -1.11 3.12 -22.22
N SER A 205 -1.56 3.74 -23.30
CA SER A 205 -1.62 5.21 -23.41
C SER A 205 -2.52 5.82 -22.33
N ILE A 206 -3.62 5.15 -21.97
CA ILE A 206 -4.50 5.58 -20.87
C ILE A 206 -3.75 5.51 -19.53
N ILE A 207 -3.07 4.39 -19.23
CA ILE A 207 -2.29 4.24 -18.00
C ILE A 207 -1.17 5.27 -17.92
N GLU A 208 -0.38 5.45 -18.99
CA GLU A 208 0.66 6.48 -19.07
C GLU A 208 0.10 7.88 -18.81
N ASN A 209 -1.09 8.20 -19.35
CA ASN A 209 -1.76 9.47 -19.09
C ASN A 209 -2.22 9.63 -17.63
N ILE A 210 -2.72 8.55 -17.00
CA ILE A 210 -3.09 8.56 -15.57
C ILE A 210 -1.84 8.83 -14.73
N VAL A 211 -0.76 8.10 -15.01
CA VAL A 211 0.54 8.25 -14.35
C VAL A 211 1.02 9.71 -14.45
N ASN A 212 1.10 10.26 -15.66
CA ASN A 212 1.57 11.63 -15.90
C ASN A 212 0.70 12.71 -15.25
N LYS A 213 -0.58 12.42 -15.00
CA LYS A 213 -1.53 13.37 -14.41
C LYS A 213 -1.54 13.35 -12.88
N HIS A 214 -1.30 12.18 -12.28
CA HIS A 214 -1.56 11.94 -10.87
C HIS A 214 -0.32 11.67 -10.02
N CYS A 215 0.84 11.49 -10.66
CA CYS A 215 2.08 11.17 -9.97
C CYS A 215 3.15 12.19 -10.32
N GLU A 216 3.69 12.89 -9.32
CA GLU A 216 4.72 13.90 -9.52
C GLU A 216 6.13 13.31 -9.40
N SER A 217 6.29 12.21 -8.67
CA SER A 217 7.60 11.68 -8.29
C SER A 217 7.75 10.18 -8.63
N ILE A 218 8.06 9.94 -9.90
CA ILE A 218 8.33 8.62 -10.46
C ILE A 218 9.79 8.52 -10.89
N ASN A 219 10.46 7.47 -10.41
CA ASN A 219 11.84 7.17 -10.77
C ASN A 219 11.94 6.40 -12.08
N THR A 220 11.02 5.46 -12.32
CA THR A 220 11.07 4.58 -13.49
C THR A 220 9.68 4.02 -13.79
N LEU A 221 9.31 3.97 -15.07
CA LEU A 221 8.15 3.28 -15.58
C LEU A 221 8.60 2.39 -16.74
N ASN A 222 8.46 1.07 -16.60
CA ASN A 222 8.73 0.10 -17.65
C ASN A 222 7.45 -0.63 -18.01
N ILE A 223 6.99 -0.49 -19.25
CA ILE A 223 5.82 -1.21 -19.76
C ILE A 223 6.27 -2.31 -20.70
N ASN A 224 6.28 -3.54 -20.19
CA ASN A 224 6.74 -4.71 -20.91
C ASN A 224 5.55 -5.46 -21.53
N CYS A 225 5.62 -5.71 -22.84
CA CYS A 225 4.70 -6.63 -23.48
C CYS A 225 4.92 -8.02 -22.89
N VAL A 226 3.86 -8.57 -22.30
CA VAL A 226 3.84 -9.99 -22.01
C VAL A 226 3.51 -10.68 -23.34
N LEU A 227 4.40 -11.54 -23.83
CA LEU A 227 4.12 -12.34 -25.03
C LEU A 227 2.88 -13.17 -24.73
N LYS A 228 1.83 -13.02 -25.55
CA LYS A 228 0.60 -13.82 -25.42
C LYS A 228 0.98 -15.30 -25.33
N ASP A 229 0.46 -16.00 -24.34
CA ASP A 229 0.34 -17.44 -24.46
C ASP A 229 -0.59 -17.70 -25.65
N SER A 230 -0.03 -18.27 -26.71
CA SER A 230 -0.77 -18.91 -27.80
C SER A 230 -1.25 -20.29 -27.37
#